data_AF-A0A930UYL5-F1
#
_entry.id   AF-A0A930UYL5-F1
#
_cell.length_a   1.000
_cell.length_b   1.000
_cell.length_c   1.000
_cell.angle_alpha   90.00
_cell.angle_beta   90.00
_cell.angle_gamma   90.00
#
_symmetry.space_group_name_H-M   'P 1'
#
loop_
_entity.id
_entity.type
_entity.pdbx_description
1 polymer ?
#
loop_
_entity_poly.entity_id
_entity_poly.type
_entity_poly.pdbx_seq_one_letter_code
_entity_poly.pdbx_strand_id
1 'polypeptide(L)'
;MGVLVLKPAALPRSLDLTTATIKALSEADASLGRLSGLGALVRDPQLLLGPYLRREAVASSRIEGTQASLSDALQAEASGTPSPNEDVAEVERYIQATLQG
;
A
#
# COMPACT_ATOMS: atom_id res chain seq x y z
N MET A 1 -35.36 -18.02 -1.53
CA MET A 1 -34.67 -16.95 -0.77
C MET A 1 -33.75 -16.23 -1.74
N GLY A 2 -34.08 -14.98 -2.10
CA GLY A 2 -33.27 -14.20 -3.05
C GLY A 2 -32.07 -13.57 -2.37
N VAL A 3 -30.88 -13.74 -2.93
CA VAL A 3 -29.66 -13.06 -2.49
C VAL A 3 -29.77 -11.59 -2.89
N LEU A 4 -29.68 -10.67 -1.92
CA LEU A 4 -29.55 -9.25 -2.19
C LEU A 4 -28.14 -9.00 -2.74
N VAL A 5 -28.03 -8.73 -4.04
CA VAL A 5 -26.78 -8.28 -4.66
C VAL A 5 -26.69 -6.77 -4.46
N LEU A 6 -25.76 -6.31 -3.63
CA LEU A 6 -25.46 -4.88 -3.48
C LEU A 6 -24.82 -4.38 -4.78
N LYS A 7 -25.57 -3.58 -5.57
CA LYS A 7 -25.00 -2.85 -6.70
C LYS A 7 -24.41 -1.54 -6.18
N PRO A 8 -23.08 -1.31 -6.26
CA PRO A 8 -22.51 -0.05 -5.84
C PRO A 8 -23.07 1.10 -6.67
N ALA A 9 -23.27 2.25 -6.03
CA ALA A 9 -23.68 3.46 -6.73
C ALA A 9 -22.61 3.86 -7.77
N ALA A 10 -23.06 4.43 -8.90
CA ALA A 10 -22.12 4.98 -9.88
C ALA A 10 -21.31 6.11 -9.24
N LEU A 11 -20.02 6.16 -9.57
CA LEU A 11 -19.14 7.24 -9.10
C LEU A 11 -19.69 8.60 -9.59
N PRO A 12 -19.84 9.60 -8.70
CA PRO A 12 -20.29 10.91 -9.09
C PRO A 12 -19.27 11.59 -10.02
N ARG A 13 -19.77 12.33 -11.02
CA ARG A 13 -18.91 13.05 -11.99
C ARG A 13 -18.44 14.43 -11.50
N SER A 14 -19.05 14.93 -10.43
CA SER A 14 -18.70 16.18 -9.77
C SER A 14 -18.72 15.97 -8.26
N LEU A 15 -17.75 16.56 -7.56
CA LEU A 15 -17.64 16.51 -6.12
C LEU A 15 -17.72 17.94 -5.59
N ASP A 16 -18.71 18.23 -4.76
CA ASP A 16 -18.79 19.50 -4.05
C ASP A 16 -17.86 19.42 -2.83
N LEU A 17 -16.67 19.97 -2.97
CA LEU A 17 -15.66 19.94 -1.92
C LEU A 17 -15.95 21.01 -0.87
N THR A 18 -16.06 20.60 0.39
CA THR A 18 -16.16 21.54 1.51
C THR A 18 -14.84 22.27 1.72
N THR A 19 -14.87 23.44 2.37
CA THR A 19 -13.65 24.16 2.77
C THR A 19 -12.69 23.30 3.59
N ALA A 20 -13.21 22.42 4.45
CA ALA A 20 -12.40 21.50 5.24
C ALA A 20 -11.68 20.47 4.35
N THR A 21 -12.39 19.92 3.35
CA THR A 21 -11.81 18.98 2.37
C THR A 21 -10.74 19.66 1.52
N ILE A 22 -10.99 20.89 1.06
CA ILE A 22 -10.01 21.67 0.30
C ILE A 22 -8.75 21.92 1.13
N LYS A 23 -8.90 22.26 2.42
CA LYS A 23 -7.77 22.46 3.32
C LYS A 23 -6.95 21.17 3.49
N ALA A 24 -7.61 20.05 3.76
CA ALA A 24 -6.95 18.75 3.90
C ALA A 24 -6.22 18.33 2.61
N LEU A 25 -6.83 18.56 1.45
CA LEU A 25 -6.20 18.33 0.14
C LEU A 25 -4.93 19.18 -0.03
N SER A 26 -5.01 20.48 0.27
CA SER A 26 -3.85 21.37 0.20
C SER A 26 -2.71 20.95 1.14
N GLU A 27 -3.03 20.45 2.34
CA GLU A 27 -2.04 19.94 3.29
C GLU A 27 -1.40 18.63 2.80
N ALA A 28 -2.20 17.74 2.19
CA ALA A 28 -1.72 16.52 1.56
C ALA A 28 -0.79 16.82 0.38
N ASP A 29 -1.19 17.71 -0.53
CA ASP A 29 -0.38 18.16 -1.67
C ASP A 29 0.96 18.76 -1.22
N ALA A 30 0.93 19.63 -0.20
CA ALA A 30 2.16 20.20 0.36
C ALA A 30 3.08 19.12 0.96
N SER A 31 2.51 18.08 1.57
CA SER A 31 3.28 16.97 2.13
C SER A 31 3.89 16.08 1.04
N LEU A 32 3.14 15.79 -0.02
CA LEU A 32 3.63 15.07 -1.19
C LEU A 32 4.73 15.86 -1.92
N GLY A 33 4.55 17.18 -2.07
CA GLY A 33 5.58 18.05 -2.64
C GLY A 33 6.88 18.04 -1.83
N ARG A 34 6.79 18.10 -0.49
CA ARG A 34 7.97 17.95 0.39
C ARG A 34 8.65 16.58 0.22
N LEU A 35 7.88 15.50 0.19
CA LEU A 35 8.41 14.15 -0.02
C LEU A 35 9.13 14.04 -1.37
N SER A 36 8.52 14.54 -2.44
CA SER A 36 9.10 14.56 -3.79
C SER A 36 10.41 15.36 -3.82
N GLY A 37 10.42 16.54 -3.22
CA GLY A 37 11.63 17.38 -3.13
C GLY A 37 12.77 16.73 -2.35
N LEU A 38 12.48 16.07 -1.23
CA LEU A 38 13.48 15.34 -0.46
C LEU A 38 13.97 14.08 -1.19
N GLY A 39 13.06 13.36 -1.85
CA GLY A 39 13.38 12.17 -2.64
C GLY A 39 14.38 12.47 -3.76
N ALA A 40 14.31 13.65 -4.37
CA ALA A 40 15.25 14.09 -5.40
C ALA A 40 16.70 14.27 -4.88
N LEU A 41 16.91 14.35 -3.56
CA LEU A 41 18.23 14.46 -2.94
C LEU A 41 18.85 13.10 -2.62
N VAL A 42 18.08 12.01 -2.71
CA VAL A 42 18.54 10.66 -2.36
C VAL A 42 19.34 10.07 -3.53
N ARG A 43 20.59 9.70 -3.27
CA ARG A 43 21.49 9.12 -4.29
C ARG A 43 21.04 7.74 -4.80
N ASP A 44 20.50 6.92 -3.91
CA ASP A 44 19.94 5.61 -4.24
C ASP A 44 18.58 5.43 -3.53
N PRO A 45 17.47 5.75 -4.21
CA PRO A 45 16.12 5.62 -3.66
C PRO A 45 15.74 4.18 -3.32
N GLN A 46 16.37 3.17 -3.93
CA GLN A 46 16.01 1.77 -3.72
C GLN A 46 16.29 1.30 -2.29
N LEU A 47 17.28 1.91 -1.63
CA LEU A 47 17.58 1.68 -0.21
C LEU A 47 16.40 2.05 0.70
N LEU A 48 15.53 2.95 0.27
CA LEU A 48 14.31 3.32 0.99
C LEU A 48 13.11 2.53 0.45
N LEU A 49 12.92 2.48 -0.87
CA LEU A 49 11.72 1.90 -1.47
C LEU A 49 11.53 0.42 -1.09
N GLY A 50 12.59 -0.39 -1.09
CA GLY A 50 12.54 -1.80 -0.73
C GLY A 50 11.89 -2.05 0.64
N PRO A 51 12.47 -1.55 1.75
CA PRO A 51 11.89 -1.75 3.08
C PRO A 51 10.53 -1.06 3.27
N TYR A 52 10.27 0.08 2.63
CA TYR A 52 8.95 0.73 2.72
C TYR A 52 7.85 -0.10 2.05
N LEU A 53 8.12 -0.69 0.89
CA LEU A 53 7.18 -1.55 0.20
C LEU A 53 6.80 -2.78 1.05
N ARG A 54 7.77 -3.40 1.74
CA ARG A 54 7.48 -4.55 2.63
C ARG A 54 6.64 -4.15 3.83
N ARG A 55 6.93 -2.98 4.42
CA ARG A 55 6.12 -2.45 5.54
C ARG A 55 4.69 -2.16 5.10
N GLU A 56 4.53 -1.60 3.92
CA GLU A 56 3.23 -1.27 3.35
C GLU A 56 2.46 -2.55 3.00
N ALA A 57 3.09 -3.53 2.34
CA ALA A 57 2.47 -4.83 2.03
C ALA A 57 1.99 -5.56 3.29
N VAL A 58 2.80 -5.60 4.35
CA VAL A 58 2.42 -6.17 5.65
C VAL A 58 1.26 -5.40 6.28
N ALA A 59 1.27 -4.08 6.22
CA ALA A 59 0.20 -3.26 6.80
C ALA A 59 -1.12 -3.42 6.04
N SER A 60 -1.06 -3.45 4.70
CA SER A 60 -2.19 -3.63 3.81
C SER A 60 -2.83 -5.01 4.00
N SER A 61 -2.02 -6.06 3.93
CA SER A 61 -2.49 -7.45 4.13
C SER A 61 -3.10 -7.66 5.52
N ARG A 62 -2.60 -6.98 6.55
CA ARG A 62 -3.16 -7.06 7.91
C ARG A 62 -4.58 -6.48 8.00
N ILE A 63 -4.92 -5.47 7.20
CA ILE A 63 -6.29 -4.93 7.15
C ILE A 63 -7.27 -6.01 6.65
N GLU A 64 -6.80 -6.89 5.78
CA GLU A 64 -7.56 -8.02 5.22
C GLU A 64 -7.55 -9.26 6.11
N GLY A 65 -6.79 -9.24 7.21
CA GLY A 65 -6.79 -10.27 8.25
C GLY A 65 -5.58 -11.19 8.26
N THR A 66 -4.54 -10.93 7.45
CA THR A 66 -3.32 -11.75 7.46
C THR A 66 -2.52 -11.56 8.76
N GLN A 67 -1.91 -12.64 9.26
CA GLN A 67 -1.04 -12.64 10.43
C GLN A 67 0.42 -12.82 10.01
N ALA A 68 0.98 -11.78 9.38
CA ALA A 68 2.40 -11.70 9.05
C ALA A 68 3.06 -10.49 9.73
N SER A 69 4.32 -10.67 10.13
CA SER A 69 5.19 -9.58 10.59
C SER A 69 6.16 -9.16 9.49
N LEU A 70 6.78 -7.98 9.66
CA LEU A 70 7.87 -7.54 8.76
C LEU A 70 9.05 -8.51 8.79
N SER A 71 9.34 -9.10 9.95
CA SER A 71 10.43 -10.08 10.10
C SER A 71 10.15 -11.35 9.30
N ASP A 72 8.90 -11.80 9.23
CA ASP A 72 8.50 -12.98 8.45
C ASP A 72 8.67 -12.72 6.95
N ALA A 73 8.23 -11.55 6.47
CA ALA A 73 8.38 -11.14 5.08
C ALA A 73 9.87 -11.06 4.68
N LEU A 74 10.72 -10.49 5.55
CA LEU A 74 12.17 -10.41 5.30
C LEU A 74 12.86 -11.78 5.34
N GLN A 75 12.42 -12.69 6.21
CA GLN A 75 12.94 -14.06 6.25
C GLN A 75 12.55 -14.85 5.00
N ALA A 76 11.29 -14.72 4.55
CA ALA A 76 10.82 -15.37 3.34
C ALA A 76 11.62 -14.90 2.11
N GLU A 77 11.82 -13.59 1.98
CA GLU A 77 12.69 -13.03 0.94
C GLU A 77 14.11 -13.59 0.99
N ALA A 78 14.73 -13.62 2.18
CA ALA A 78 16.08 -14.13 2.36
C ALA A 78 16.21 -15.63 2.02
N SER A 79 15.12 -16.39 2.14
CA SER A 79 15.07 -17.81 1.76
C SER A 79 15.12 -18.01 0.23
N GLY A 80 14.71 -17.00 -0.54
CA GLY A 80 14.67 -17.06 -2.01
C GLY A 80 13.64 -18.03 -2.59
N THR A 81 12.79 -18.61 -1.74
CA THR A 81 11.71 -19.53 -2.12
C THR A 81 10.38 -19.04 -1.53
N PRO A 82 9.24 -19.27 -2.20
CA PRO A 82 7.94 -18.88 -1.67
C PRO A 82 7.72 -19.43 -0.26
N SER A 83 7.16 -18.60 0.62
CA SER A 83 6.88 -19.03 1.98
C SER A 83 5.81 -20.15 2.00
N PRO A 84 6.00 -21.21 2.81
CA PRO A 84 4.95 -22.22 3.02
C PRO A 84 3.80 -21.70 3.91
N ASN A 85 3.98 -20.55 4.57
CA ASN A 85 2.92 -19.90 5.32
C ASN A 85 2.10 -18.99 4.39
N GLU A 86 0.81 -19.30 4.24
CA GLU A 86 -0.11 -18.59 3.35
C GLU A 86 -0.20 -17.09 3.64
N ASP A 87 -0.16 -16.68 4.92
CA ASP A 87 -0.24 -15.26 5.30
C ASP A 87 1.01 -14.49 4.84
N VAL A 88 2.16 -15.15 4.84
CA VAL A 88 3.42 -14.57 4.36
C VAL A 88 3.46 -14.60 2.83
N ALA A 89 2.99 -15.69 2.22
CA ALA A 89 2.87 -15.81 0.77
C ALA A 89 1.95 -14.72 0.18
N GLU A 90 0.91 -14.31 0.91
CA GLU A 90 0.05 -13.19 0.50
C GLU A 90 0.80 -11.85 0.48
N VAL A 91 1.61 -11.59 1.51
CA VAL A 91 2.49 -10.41 1.55
C VAL A 91 3.49 -10.44 0.38
N GLU A 92 4.08 -11.61 0.07
CA GLU A 92 4.97 -11.77 -1.08
C GLU A 92 4.24 -11.47 -2.40
N ARG A 93 3.02 -12.00 -2.59
CA ARG A 93 2.19 -11.72 -3.77
C ARG A 93 1.86 -10.25 -3.91
N TYR A 94 1.53 -9.56 -2.81
CA TYR A 94 1.29 -8.12 -2.81
C TYR A 94 2.51 -7.34 -3.31
N ILE A 95 3.70 -7.68 -2.78
CA ILE A 95 4.98 -7.05 -3.20
C ILE A 95 5.22 -7.29 -4.68
N GLN A 96 5.05 -8.53 -5.16
CA GLN A 96 5.25 -8.86 -6.58
C GLN A 96 4.26 -8.12 -7.48
N ALA A 97 2.98 -8.06 -7.11
CA ALA A 97 1.97 -7.33 -7.86
C ALA A 97 2.30 -5.84 -7.97
N THR A 98 2.76 -5.24 -6.87
CA THR A 98 3.12 -3.81 -6.83
C THR A 98 4.33 -3.48 -7.70
N LEU A 99 5.30 -4.40 -7.79
CA LEU A 99 6.48 -4.22 -8.64
C LEU A 99 6.22 -4.48 -10.14
N GLN A 100 5.11 -5.14 -10.47
CA GLN A 100 4.72 -5.46 -11.85
C GLN A 100 3.76 -4.44 -12.48
N GLY A 101 3.16 -3.56 -11.67
CA GLY A 101 2.28 -2.47 -12.13
C GLY A 101 3.05 -1.23 -12.58
#